data_AF-A0A925FW10-F1
#
_entry.id   AF-A0A925FW10-F1
#
_cell.length_a   1.000
_cell.length_b   1.000
_cell.length_c   1.000
_cell.angle_alpha   90.00
_cell.angle_beta   90.00
_cell.angle_gamma   90.00
#
_symmetry.space_group_name_H-M   'P 1'
#
loop_
_entity.id
_entity.type
_entity.pdbx_description
1 polymer ?
#
loop_
_entity_poly.entity_id
_entity_poly.type
_entity_poly.pdbx_seq_one_letter_code
_entity_poly.pdbx_strand_id
1 'polypeptide(L)'
;EENYIKALEYYNKTGFSFVNLGDCEELWENTPSVVVEKNRSILAMEAGFLAQDRYYRIIGNHDLEWNYLIQQNLYLKPVFGDKLRIHDGLVLTTSYNDKAYTFFLSHGHQGDLKSDGNAFSKWVVAAIWTPIQRFLEVTINTTSDSFELVDQHNIIMYEWSATQNNLVFISGHTHKPVFASLDHIDRLSKQLEKAKAQNDPALIALAETQLQKRKLEYAGKKFAKSMVHPTYFNTGCCCFSDGDITGIEIADGYIRLIIWESSDKGSIRLVLEEASLEYVFQQF
;
A
#
# COMPACT_ATOMS: atom_id res chain seq x y z
N GLU A 1 2.11 16.90 -2.19
CA GLU A 1 2.85 16.73 -3.46
C GLU A 1 4.37 16.62 -3.27
N GLU A 2 5.03 17.50 -2.49
CA GLU A 2 6.51 17.51 -2.35
C GLU A 2 7.11 16.17 -1.89
N ASN A 3 6.52 15.54 -0.86
CA ASN A 3 6.99 14.23 -0.36
C ASN A 3 6.92 13.14 -1.43
N TYR A 4 5.87 13.14 -2.25
CA TYR A 4 5.73 12.16 -3.34
C TYR A 4 6.77 12.38 -4.44
N ILE A 5 7.00 13.62 -4.85
CA ILE A 5 8.05 13.97 -5.81
C ILE A 5 9.41 13.49 -5.30
N LYS A 6 9.73 13.75 -4.02
CA LYS A 6 11.01 13.35 -3.42
C LYS A 6 11.17 11.83 -3.33
N ALA A 7 10.09 11.12 -3.03
CA ALA A 7 10.09 9.66 -3.07
C ALA A 7 10.35 9.12 -4.48
N LEU A 8 9.66 9.65 -5.50
CA LEU A 8 9.86 9.25 -6.89
C LEU A 8 11.30 9.51 -7.35
N GLU A 9 11.88 10.69 -7.02
CA GLU A 9 13.28 11.00 -7.31
C GLU A 9 14.24 9.99 -6.67
N TYR A 10 14.05 9.72 -5.38
CA TYR A 10 14.89 8.80 -4.62
C TYR A 10 14.84 7.39 -5.21
N TYR A 11 13.65 6.81 -5.34
CA TYR A 11 13.47 5.42 -5.80
C TYR A 11 13.86 5.23 -7.26
N ASN A 12 13.67 6.26 -8.11
CA ASN A 12 14.13 6.18 -9.48
C ASN A 12 15.66 6.17 -9.53
N LYS A 13 16.31 7.03 -8.74
CA LYS A 13 17.78 7.13 -8.68
C LYS A 13 18.44 5.88 -8.07
N THR A 14 17.79 5.24 -7.11
CA THR A 14 18.29 4.03 -6.45
C THR A 14 17.94 2.74 -7.19
N GLY A 15 17.20 2.82 -8.30
CA GLY A 15 16.95 1.68 -9.19
C GLY A 15 15.79 0.76 -8.75
N PHE A 16 14.91 1.23 -7.86
CA PHE A 16 13.76 0.46 -7.39
C PHE A 16 12.69 0.26 -8.47
N SER A 17 11.98 -0.85 -8.45
CA SER A 17 10.72 -0.95 -9.21
C SER A 17 9.60 -0.26 -8.46
N PHE A 18 8.77 0.49 -9.15
CA PHE A 18 7.60 1.16 -8.59
C PHE A 18 6.33 0.39 -8.97
N VAL A 19 5.61 -0.08 -7.94
CA VAL A 19 4.26 -0.62 -8.09
C VAL A 19 3.27 0.38 -7.50
N ASN A 20 2.44 0.95 -8.36
CA ASN A 20 1.33 1.81 -7.98
C ASN A 20 0.10 0.93 -7.72
N LEU A 21 -0.45 0.96 -6.49
CA LEU A 21 -1.56 0.10 -6.02
C LEU A 21 -2.97 0.71 -6.21
N GLY A 22 -3.12 1.62 -7.18
CA GLY A 22 -4.40 2.23 -7.52
C GLY A 22 -4.78 3.40 -6.61
N ASP A 23 -5.88 4.06 -6.96
CA ASP A 23 -6.44 5.26 -6.31
C ASP A 23 -5.45 6.43 -6.24
N CYS A 24 -4.56 6.53 -7.24
CA CYS A 24 -3.62 7.63 -7.34
C CYS A 24 -4.24 8.88 -7.97
N GLU A 25 -5.35 8.72 -8.69
CA GLU A 25 -6.10 9.79 -9.33
C GLU A 25 -7.52 9.80 -8.78
N GLU A 26 -7.94 10.91 -8.16
CA GLU A 26 -9.31 11.10 -7.67
C GLU A 26 -10.24 11.42 -8.85
N LEU A 27 -10.60 10.40 -9.63
CA LEU A 27 -11.47 10.56 -10.78
C LEU A 27 -12.94 10.51 -10.40
N TRP A 28 -13.38 10.14 -9.18
CA TRP A 28 -14.81 10.25 -8.88
C TRP A 28 -15.26 11.70 -8.89
N GLU A 29 -14.48 12.57 -8.25
CA GLU A 29 -14.80 14.00 -8.15
C GLU A 29 -14.27 14.84 -9.32
N ASN A 30 -13.20 14.39 -10.00
CA ASN A 30 -12.53 15.18 -11.03
C ASN A 30 -12.57 14.51 -12.41
N THR A 31 -12.46 15.31 -13.46
CA THR A 31 -12.36 14.77 -14.83
C THR A 31 -10.91 14.35 -15.14
N PRO A 32 -10.71 13.31 -15.97
CA PRO A 32 -9.38 12.89 -16.42
C PRO A 32 -8.49 14.04 -16.95
N SER A 33 -9.08 14.98 -17.69
CA SER A 33 -8.35 16.13 -18.23
C SER A 33 -7.78 17.03 -17.13
N VAL A 34 -8.55 17.28 -16.07
CA VAL A 34 -8.11 18.15 -14.96
C VAL A 34 -7.03 17.46 -14.14
N VAL A 35 -7.23 16.18 -13.81
CA VAL A 35 -6.29 15.42 -12.98
C VAL A 35 -4.96 15.22 -13.70
N VAL A 36 -4.99 14.81 -14.98
CA VAL A 36 -3.77 14.59 -15.76
C VAL A 36 -3.02 15.89 -16.00
N GLU A 37 -3.72 17.01 -16.26
CA GLU A 37 -3.05 18.29 -16.45
C GLU A 37 -2.40 18.79 -15.16
N LYS A 38 -3.12 18.73 -14.04
CA LYS A 38 -2.61 19.14 -12.73
C LYS A 38 -1.39 18.29 -12.31
N ASN A 39 -1.45 16.99 -12.53
CA ASN A 39 -0.41 16.04 -12.10
C ASN A 39 0.59 15.69 -13.21
N ARG A 40 0.63 16.43 -14.32
CA ARG A 40 1.43 16.09 -15.51
C ARG A 40 2.91 15.85 -15.20
N SER A 41 3.50 16.67 -14.33
CA SER A 41 4.91 16.54 -13.92
C SER A 41 5.15 15.24 -13.14
N ILE A 42 4.26 14.89 -12.22
CA ILE A 42 4.31 13.67 -11.41
C ILE A 42 4.14 12.44 -12.31
N LEU A 43 3.15 12.44 -13.20
CA LEU A 43 2.94 11.36 -14.16
C LEU A 43 4.15 11.18 -15.09
N ALA A 44 4.84 12.26 -15.46
CA ALA A 44 6.07 12.18 -16.23
C ALA A 44 7.23 11.53 -15.42
N MET A 45 7.29 11.76 -14.11
CA MET A 45 8.26 11.07 -13.24
C MET A 45 7.96 9.57 -13.12
N GLU A 46 6.69 9.20 -13.01
CA GLU A 46 6.25 7.79 -13.05
C GLU A 46 6.59 7.13 -14.39
N ALA A 47 6.35 7.84 -15.51
CA ALA A 47 6.76 7.39 -16.83
C ALA A 47 8.28 7.17 -16.95
N GLY A 48 9.08 7.86 -16.14
CA GLY A 48 10.52 7.64 -16.03
C GLY A 48 10.89 6.24 -15.51
N PHE A 49 10.08 5.64 -14.64
CA PHE A 49 10.24 4.24 -14.23
C PHE A 49 9.82 3.29 -15.37
N LEU A 50 8.74 3.62 -16.08
CA LEU A 50 8.22 2.83 -17.20
C LEU A 50 9.23 2.77 -18.37
N ALA A 51 9.92 3.86 -18.65
CA ALA A 51 10.96 3.92 -19.67
C ALA A 51 12.11 2.93 -19.40
N GLN A 52 12.27 2.50 -18.14
CA GLN A 52 13.28 1.54 -17.68
C GLN A 52 12.66 0.18 -17.34
N ASP A 53 11.42 -0.08 -17.75
CA ASP A 53 10.66 -1.31 -17.50
C ASP A 53 10.54 -1.66 -15.99
N ARG A 54 10.48 -0.61 -15.15
CA ARG A 54 10.42 -0.67 -13.67
C ARG A 54 9.12 -0.09 -13.09
N TYR A 55 8.06 0.02 -13.88
CA TYR A 55 6.78 0.59 -13.45
C TYR A 55 5.64 -0.38 -13.70
N TYR A 56 4.82 -0.60 -12.67
CA TYR A 56 3.63 -1.43 -12.72
C TYR A 56 2.49 -0.67 -12.08
N ARG A 57 1.36 -0.58 -12.79
CA ARG A 57 0.18 0.15 -12.32
C ARG A 57 -0.98 -0.81 -12.14
N ILE A 58 -1.55 -0.82 -10.94
CA ILE A 58 -2.77 -1.55 -10.60
C ILE A 58 -3.93 -0.57 -10.56
N ILE A 59 -5.11 -1.03 -10.95
CA ILE A 59 -6.32 -0.20 -10.97
C ILE A 59 -6.99 -0.12 -9.59
N GLY A 60 -7.32 1.09 -9.17
CA GLY A 60 -8.13 1.37 -8.00
C GLY A 60 -9.63 1.55 -8.29
N ASN A 61 -10.46 1.66 -7.26
CA ASN A 61 -11.88 1.95 -7.43
C ASN A 61 -12.17 3.42 -7.79
N HIS A 62 -11.23 4.33 -7.54
CA HIS A 62 -11.27 5.72 -8.01
C HIS A 62 -10.66 5.87 -9.41
N ASP A 63 -10.06 4.82 -9.96
CA ASP A 63 -9.37 4.82 -11.27
C ASP A 63 -10.23 4.23 -12.42
N LEU A 64 -11.55 4.09 -12.25
CA LEU A 64 -12.38 3.27 -13.16
C LEU A 64 -12.33 3.74 -14.61
N GLU A 65 -12.13 5.04 -14.87
CA GLU A 65 -11.93 5.59 -16.20
C GLU A 65 -10.76 4.95 -16.93
N TRP A 66 -9.73 4.51 -16.19
CA TRP A 66 -8.57 3.83 -16.74
C TRP A 66 -8.84 2.39 -17.15
N ASN A 67 -10.02 1.82 -16.89
CA ASN A 67 -10.43 0.56 -17.54
C ASN A 67 -10.74 0.73 -19.03
N TYR A 68 -10.99 1.95 -19.48
CA TYR A 68 -11.48 2.20 -20.83
C TYR A 68 -10.34 2.68 -21.75
N LEU A 69 -10.16 1.97 -22.86
CA LEU A 69 -9.07 2.23 -23.81
C LEU A 69 -9.10 3.63 -24.42
N ILE A 70 -10.29 4.23 -24.59
CA ILE A 70 -10.44 5.59 -25.13
C ILE A 70 -9.82 6.60 -24.16
N GLN A 71 -10.16 6.50 -22.87
CA GLN A 71 -9.66 7.37 -21.80
C GLN A 71 -8.15 7.19 -21.64
N GLN A 72 -7.66 5.95 -21.61
CA GLN A 72 -6.22 5.68 -21.59
C GLN A 72 -5.49 6.33 -22.77
N ASN A 73 -6.02 6.18 -24.00
CA ASN A 73 -5.40 6.74 -25.20
C ASN A 73 -5.42 8.27 -25.25
N LEU A 74 -6.47 8.90 -24.72
CA LEU A 74 -6.61 10.36 -24.70
C LEU A 74 -5.74 11.01 -23.64
N TYR A 75 -5.63 10.40 -22.45
CA TYR A 75 -5.07 11.07 -21.28
C TYR A 75 -3.74 10.47 -20.78
N LEU A 76 -3.60 9.14 -20.75
CA LEU A 76 -2.40 8.49 -20.22
C LEU A 76 -1.33 8.24 -21.29
N LYS A 77 -1.73 7.76 -22.47
CA LYS A 77 -0.81 7.48 -23.59
C LYS A 77 0.06 8.69 -24.00
N PRO A 78 -0.42 9.95 -23.98
CA PRO A 78 0.45 11.11 -24.24
C PRO A 78 1.59 11.29 -23.24
N VAL A 79 1.48 10.73 -22.02
CA VAL A 79 2.50 10.83 -20.96
C VAL A 79 3.36 9.57 -20.90
N PHE A 80 2.73 8.39 -20.91
CA PHE A 80 3.39 7.11 -20.70
C PHE A 80 3.77 6.37 -22.00
N GLY A 81 3.28 6.82 -23.15
CA GLY A 81 3.46 6.14 -24.43
C GLY A 81 2.68 4.82 -24.53
N ASP A 82 3.07 3.98 -25.51
CA ASP A 82 2.37 2.73 -25.83
C ASP A 82 2.66 1.56 -24.88
N LYS A 83 3.67 1.72 -24.01
CA LYS A 83 4.14 0.67 -23.11
C LYS A 83 3.26 0.49 -21.87
N LEU A 84 2.48 1.50 -21.49
CA LEU A 84 1.70 1.44 -20.26
C LEU A 84 0.72 0.26 -20.29
N ARG A 85 0.71 -0.50 -19.21
CA ARG A 85 -0.26 -1.55 -18.92
C ARG A 85 -0.83 -1.30 -17.54
N ILE A 86 -2.14 -1.44 -17.43
CA ILE A 86 -2.88 -1.30 -16.19
C ILE A 86 -3.39 -2.69 -15.86
N HIS A 87 -3.12 -3.13 -14.64
CA HIS A 87 -3.36 -4.49 -14.18
C HIS A 87 -4.43 -4.50 -13.09
N ASP A 88 -5.16 -5.61 -12.97
CA ASP A 88 -6.04 -5.83 -11.81
C ASP A 88 -5.24 -6.25 -10.57
N GLY A 89 -4.06 -6.82 -10.76
CA GLY A 89 -3.16 -7.22 -9.68
C GLY A 89 -1.82 -7.65 -10.24
N LEU A 90 -0.85 -7.81 -9.35
CA LEU A 90 0.51 -8.19 -9.69
C LEU A 90 0.97 -9.34 -8.79
N VAL A 91 1.60 -10.34 -9.40
CA VAL A 91 2.16 -11.50 -8.71
C VAL A 91 3.67 -11.45 -8.88
N LEU A 92 4.40 -11.29 -7.78
CA LEU A 92 5.85 -11.38 -7.75
C LEU A 92 6.23 -12.70 -7.09
N THR A 93 7.11 -13.47 -7.73
CA THR A 93 7.57 -14.75 -7.18
C THR A 93 9.04 -14.65 -6.81
N THR A 94 9.41 -15.28 -5.70
CA THR A 94 10.80 -15.40 -5.26
C THR A 94 11.03 -16.80 -4.69
N SER A 95 12.30 -17.18 -4.55
CA SER A 95 12.68 -18.46 -3.94
C SER A 95 13.58 -18.22 -2.73
N TYR A 96 13.31 -18.91 -1.64
CA TYR A 96 14.09 -18.86 -0.41
C TYR A 96 14.15 -20.27 0.21
N ASN A 97 15.34 -20.76 0.53
CA ASN A 97 15.58 -22.13 1.03
C ASN A 97 14.84 -23.22 0.21
N ASP A 98 15.01 -23.19 -1.11
CA ASP A 98 14.39 -24.12 -2.07
C ASP A 98 12.84 -24.15 -2.07
N LYS A 99 12.20 -23.15 -1.45
CA LYS A 99 10.75 -22.95 -1.48
C LYS A 99 10.41 -21.69 -2.27
N ALA A 100 9.35 -21.78 -3.08
CA ALA A 100 8.78 -20.64 -3.79
C ALA A 100 7.82 -19.86 -2.86
N TYR A 101 7.98 -18.54 -2.85
CA TYR A 101 7.13 -17.59 -2.16
C TYR A 101 6.53 -16.61 -3.16
N THR A 102 5.32 -16.17 -2.87
CA THR A 102 4.55 -15.26 -3.71
C THR A 102 4.21 -14.00 -2.95
N PHE A 103 4.47 -12.85 -3.54
CA PHE A 103 3.84 -11.60 -3.16
C PHE A 103 2.68 -11.36 -4.13
N PHE A 104 1.47 -11.31 -3.61
CA PHE A 104 0.30 -10.89 -4.36
C PHE A 104 -0.02 -9.45 -4.00
N LEU A 105 0.00 -8.58 -5.01
CA LEU A 105 -0.25 -7.15 -4.88
C LEU A 105 -1.56 -6.84 -5.59
N SER A 106 -2.49 -6.20 -4.90
CA SER A 106 -3.78 -5.83 -5.48
C SER A 106 -4.30 -4.55 -4.86
N HIS A 107 -5.28 -3.93 -5.51
CA HIS A 107 -6.00 -2.83 -4.89
C HIS A 107 -7.04 -3.41 -3.94
N GLY A 108 -7.10 -2.93 -2.69
CA GLY A 108 -7.88 -3.61 -1.65
C GLY A 108 -9.37 -3.56 -1.85
N HIS A 109 -9.90 -2.71 -2.74
CA HIS A 109 -11.33 -2.66 -3.02
C HIS A 109 -11.87 -3.93 -3.70
N GLN A 110 -10.97 -4.79 -4.20
CA GLN A 110 -11.28 -6.11 -4.74
C GLN A 110 -11.64 -7.06 -3.58
N GLY A 111 -12.94 -7.32 -3.39
CA GLY A 111 -13.48 -8.02 -2.22
C GLY A 111 -14.68 -7.35 -1.54
N ASP A 112 -15.08 -6.14 -1.97
CA ASP A 112 -16.35 -5.52 -1.56
C ASP A 112 -17.48 -5.94 -2.54
N LEU A 113 -18.49 -6.67 -2.02
CA LEU A 113 -19.68 -7.09 -2.75
C LEU A 113 -20.41 -5.94 -3.46
N LYS A 114 -20.31 -4.69 -2.96
CA LYS A 114 -20.91 -3.51 -3.59
C LYS A 114 -20.16 -3.05 -4.84
N SER A 115 -18.86 -3.31 -4.90
CA SER A 115 -18.03 -2.92 -6.05
C SER A 115 -17.91 -4.05 -7.05
N ASP A 116 -17.77 -5.30 -6.59
CA ASP A 116 -17.65 -6.48 -7.46
C ASP A 116 -18.96 -6.93 -8.11
N GLY A 117 -20.07 -6.24 -7.78
CA GLY A 117 -21.40 -6.53 -8.30
C GLY A 117 -21.59 -6.19 -9.78
N ASN A 118 -21.33 -7.16 -10.66
CA ASN A 118 -21.71 -7.24 -12.08
C ASN A 118 -21.18 -6.09 -12.98
N ALA A 119 -20.54 -6.44 -14.11
CA ALA A 119 -19.98 -5.48 -15.08
C ALA A 119 -21.01 -4.44 -15.57
N PHE A 120 -22.29 -4.80 -15.62
CA PHE A 120 -23.37 -3.88 -15.94
C PHE A 120 -23.57 -2.79 -14.88
N SER A 121 -23.51 -3.13 -13.59
CA SER A 121 -23.65 -2.15 -12.50
C SER A 121 -22.42 -1.25 -12.43
N LYS A 122 -21.20 -1.80 -12.61
CA LYS A 122 -19.97 -1.00 -12.74
C LYS A 122 -20.08 0.02 -13.88
N TRP A 123 -20.63 -0.40 -15.02
CA TRP A 123 -20.88 0.50 -16.16
C TRP A 123 -21.95 1.56 -15.85
N VAL A 124 -23.08 1.20 -15.25
CA VAL A 124 -24.13 2.17 -14.87
C VAL A 124 -23.60 3.19 -13.86
N VAL A 125 -22.83 2.74 -12.87
CA VAL A 125 -22.19 3.64 -11.90
C VAL A 125 -21.22 4.57 -12.62
N ALA A 126 -20.25 4.05 -13.37
CA ALA A 126 -19.22 4.86 -14.03
C ALA A 126 -19.76 5.76 -15.15
N ALA A 127 -20.73 5.29 -15.95
CA ALA A 127 -21.19 5.98 -17.15
C ALA A 127 -22.41 6.87 -16.92
N ILE A 128 -23.21 6.64 -15.87
CA ILE A 128 -24.46 7.37 -15.60
C ILE A 128 -24.40 8.05 -14.25
N TRP A 129 -24.06 7.32 -13.18
CA TRP A 129 -24.07 7.88 -11.82
C TRP A 129 -22.94 8.89 -11.59
N THR A 130 -21.69 8.55 -11.95
CA THR A 130 -20.52 9.44 -11.76
C THR A 130 -20.70 10.79 -12.48
N PRO A 131 -21.17 10.87 -13.75
CA PRO A 131 -21.47 12.15 -14.39
C PRO A 131 -22.60 12.95 -13.70
N ILE A 132 -23.65 12.28 -13.21
CA ILE A 132 -24.75 12.93 -12.49
C ILE A 132 -24.28 13.47 -11.13
N GLN A 133 -23.47 12.70 -10.42
CA GLN A 133 -22.88 13.09 -9.14
C GLN A 133 -21.98 14.33 -9.31
N ARG A 134 -21.10 14.34 -10.33
CA ARG A 134 -20.27 15.50 -10.68
C ARG A 134 -21.10 16.72 -11.06
N PHE A 135 -22.20 16.54 -11.79
CA PHE A 135 -23.10 17.62 -12.18
C PHE A 135 -23.89 18.22 -11.01
N LEU A 136 -24.22 17.40 -10.00
CA LEU A 136 -25.01 17.80 -8.84
C LEU A 136 -24.18 18.17 -7.61
N GLU A 137 -22.84 18.13 -7.70
CA GLU A 137 -21.90 18.36 -6.58
C GLU A 137 -22.23 17.52 -5.32
N VAL A 138 -22.85 16.35 -5.51
CA VAL A 138 -23.23 15.48 -4.39
C VAL A 138 -21.99 14.71 -3.94
N THR A 139 -21.42 15.09 -2.81
CA THR A 139 -20.38 14.32 -2.14
C THR A 139 -21.02 13.13 -1.45
N ILE A 140 -20.98 11.97 -2.10
CA ILE A 140 -21.24 10.70 -1.42
C ILE A 140 -19.92 10.32 -0.75
N ASN A 141 -19.61 10.98 0.37
CA ASN A 141 -18.52 10.56 1.25
C ASN A 141 -18.95 9.27 1.95
N THR A 142 -18.98 8.18 1.19
CA THR A 142 -18.75 6.84 1.73
C THR A 142 -17.32 6.44 1.39
N THR A 143 -16.39 7.36 1.63
CA THR A 143 -15.09 7.01 2.20
C THR A 143 -15.36 6.06 3.37
N SER A 144 -14.53 5.04 3.56
CA SER A 144 -14.62 4.12 4.69
C SER A 144 -14.29 4.83 6.01
N ASP A 145 -14.96 5.94 6.34
CA ASP A 145 -14.66 6.82 7.48
C ASP A 145 -15.06 6.19 8.81
N SER A 146 -15.94 5.18 8.78
CA SER A 146 -16.20 4.40 9.98
C SER A 146 -15.01 3.51 10.24
N PHE A 147 -14.30 3.81 11.33
CA PHE A 147 -13.20 3.03 11.89
C PHE A 147 -13.48 1.51 11.88
N GLU A 148 -14.74 1.13 12.15
CA GLU A 148 -15.19 -0.27 12.17
C GLU A 148 -15.17 -0.96 10.81
N LEU A 149 -15.55 -0.28 9.71
CA LEU A 149 -15.51 -0.86 8.35
C LEU A 149 -14.08 -1.04 7.84
N VAL A 150 -13.18 -0.08 8.14
CA VAL A 150 -11.75 -0.19 7.82
C VAL A 150 -11.11 -1.38 8.53
N ASP A 151 -11.43 -1.56 9.81
CA ASP A 151 -10.90 -2.67 10.58
C ASP A 151 -11.48 -4.01 10.11
N GLN A 152 -12.78 -4.07 9.78
CA GLN A 152 -13.41 -5.28 9.24
C GLN A 152 -12.83 -5.69 7.89
N HIS A 153 -12.59 -4.72 7.01
CA HIS A 153 -11.96 -4.97 5.71
C HIS A 153 -10.57 -5.57 5.87
N ASN A 154 -9.74 -4.96 6.73
CA ASN A 154 -8.40 -5.46 7.03
C ASN A 154 -8.42 -6.87 7.68
N ILE A 155 -9.42 -7.18 8.52
CA ILE A 155 -9.61 -8.52 9.08
C ILE A 155 -9.90 -9.54 7.98
N ILE A 156 -10.82 -9.25 7.06
CA ILE A 156 -11.19 -10.18 5.97
C ILE A 156 -9.97 -10.47 5.08
N MET A 157 -9.23 -9.43 4.70
CA MET A 157 -8.01 -9.58 3.87
C MET A 157 -6.94 -10.40 4.58
N TYR A 158 -6.74 -10.14 5.88
CA TYR A 158 -5.84 -10.93 6.71
C TYR A 158 -6.30 -12.40 6.77
N GLU A 159 -7.56 -12.67 7.12
CA GLU A 159 -8.09 -14.03 7.27
C GLU A 159 -7.94 -14.82 5.96
N TRP A 160 -8.26 -14.19 4.82
CA TRP A 160 -8.05 -14.82 3.52
C TRP A 160 -6.56 -15.11 3.27
N SER A 161 -5.68 -14.13 3.46
CA SER A 161 -4.24 -14.30 3.24
C SER A 161 -3.64 -15.39 4.13
N ALA A 162 -4.12 -15.53 5.36
CA ALA A 162 -3.66 -16.52 6.32
C ALA A 162 -4.05 -17.97 5.94
N THR A 163 -5.03 -18.14 5.04
CA THR A 163 -5.37 -19.47 4.47
C THR A 163 -4.49 -19.86 3.28
N GLN A 164 -3.66 -18.94 2.77
CA GLN A 164 -2.83 -19.18 1.60
C GLN A 164 -1.45 -19.71 2.02
N ASN A 165 -0.89 -20.61 1.23
CA ASN A 165 0.44 -21.18 1.47
C ASN A 165 1.53 -20.33 0.80
N ASN A 166 2.57 -19.97 1.55
CA ASN A 166 3.74 -19.21 1.06
C ASN A 166 3.38 -17.90 0.32
N LEU A 167 2.27 -17.25 0.69
CA LEU A 167 1.77 -16.05 0.04
C LEU A 167 1.71 -14.87 1.01
N VAL A 168 2.37 -13.78 0.62
CA VAL A 168 2.26 -12.47 1.26
C VAL A 168 1.32 -11.61 0.43
N PHE A 169 0.23 -11.13 1.02
CA PHE A 169 -0.71 -10.22 0.39
C PHE A 169 -0.37 -8.77 0.74
N ILE A 170 -0.28 -7.91 -0.27
CA ILE A 170 -0.02 -6.48 -0.12
C ILE A 170 -1.15 -5.72 -0.80
N SER A 171 -1.82 -4.84 -0.06
CA SER A 171 -2.99 -4.09 -0.53
C SER A 171 -2.81 -2.58 -0.38
N GLY A 172 -3.32 -1.82 -1.35
CA GLY A 172 -3.56 -0.38 -1.23
C GLY A 172 -5.05 -0.12 -1.12
N HIS A 173 -5.54 0.41 0.01
CA HIS A 173 -6.95 0.82 0.16
C HIS A 173 -7.20 1.69 1.39
N THR A 174 -6.77 1.22 2.57
CA THR A 174 -7.18 1.88 3.81
C THR A 174 -6.17 2.94 4.25
N HIS A 175 -6.65 4.12 4.68
CA HIS A 175 -5.82 5.22 5.19
C HIS A 175 -4.87 4.85 6.35
N LYS A 176 -5.07 3.68 6.96
CA LYS A 176 -4.17 3.11 7.97
C LYS A 176 -3.28 2.03 7.36
N PRO A 177 -1.95 2.17 7.42
CA PRO A 177 -1.08 1.06 7.11
C PRO A 177 -1.25 -0.03 8.17
N VAL A 178 -1.27 -1.28 7.71
CA VAL A 178 -1.23 -2.47 8.55
C VAL A 178 0.09 -3.13 8.23
N PHE A 179 1.02 -3.11 9.19
CA PHE A 179 2.33 -3.69 9.02
C PHE A 179 2.58 -4.72 10.10
N ALA A 180 2.50 -5.99 9.72
CA ALA A 180 2.64 -7.14 10.60
C ALA A 180 1.68 -7.13 11.83
N SER A 181 1.40 -8.33 12.30
CA SER A 181 0.57 -8.61 13.46
C SER A 181 1.14 -8.02 14.77
N LEU A 182 0.31 -8.07 15.83
CA LEU A 182 0.71 -7.95 17.25
C LEU A 182 1.94 -8.80 17.65
N ASP A 183 2.40 -9.71 16.78
CA ASP A 183 3.58 -10.55 16.95
C ASP A 183 4.89 -9.75 17.02
N HIS A 184 4.93 -8.44 16.69
CA HIS A 184 6.12 -7.62 16.93
C HIS A 184 6.43 -7.43 18.43
N ILE A 185 5.39 -7.28 19.27
CA ILE A 185 5.55 -7.24 20.73
C ILE A 185 5.98 -8.63 21.24
N ASP A 186 5.39 -9.70 20.72
CA ASP A 186 5.73 -11.07 21.10
C ASP A 186 7.15 -11.45 20.64
N ARG A 187 7.60 -10.97 19.47
CA ARG A 187 8.97 -11.11 18.97
C ARG A 187 9.96 -10.40 19.86
N LEU A 188 9.74 -9.12 20.18
CA LEU A 188 10.60 -8.37 21.09
C LEU A 188 10.64 -9.03 22.47
N SER A 189 9.52 -9.61 22.91
CA SER A 189 9.45 -10.40 24.14
C SER A 189 10.26 -11.71 24.04
N LYS A 190 10.16 -12.47 22.94
CA LYS A 190 10.96 -13.70 22.71
C LYS A 190 12.45 -13.40 22.56
N GLN A 191 12.83 -12.31 21.88
CA GLN A 191 14.22 -11.86 21.75
C GLN A 191 14.79 -11.45 23.11
N LEU A 192 13.99 -10.76 23.94
CA LEU A 192 14.35 -10.45 25.31
C LEU A 192 14.57 -11.71 26.13
N GLU A 193 13.69 -12.71 26.04
CA GLU A 193 13.87 -14.00 26.75
C GLU A 193 15.13 -14.74 26.29
N LYS A 194 15.42 -14.75 24.98
CA LYS A 194 16.65 -15.33 24.45
C LYS A 194 17.91 -14.58 24.90
N ALA A 195 17.88 -13.25 24.92
CA ALA A 195 18.98 -12.42 25.39
C ALA A 195 19.25 -12.60 26.89
N LYS A 196 18.17 -12.72 27.70
CA LYS A 196 18.25 -13.11 29.12
C LYS A 196 18.86 -14.50 29.30
N ALA A 197 18.44 -15.47 28.50
CA ALA A 197 19.01 -16.82 28.56
C ALA A 197 20.49 -16.87 28.17
N GLN A 198 20.97 -15.92 27.36
CA GLN A 198 22.36 -15.79 26.93
C GLN A 198 23.21 -14.87 27.82
N ASN A 199 22.62 -14.22 28.83
CA ASN A 199 23.28 -13.24 29.71
C ASN A 199 24.02 -12.13 28.94
N ASP A 200 23.46 -11.63 27.84
CA ASP A 200 24.00 -10.49 27.11
C ASP A 200 23.30 -9.18 27.53
N PRO A 201 23.91 -8.37 28.42
CA PRO A 201 23.29 -7.16 28.96
C PRO A 201 23.06 -6.06 27.90
N ALA A 202 23.83 -6.03 26.81
CA ALA A 202 23.66 -5.03 25.76
C ALA A 202 22.41 -5.36 24.90
N LEU A 203 22.23 -6.64 24.55
CA LEU A 203 21.04 -7.12 23.83
C LEU A 203 19.76 -7.00 24.68
N ILE A 204 19.86 -7.26 26.00
CA ILE A 204 18.72 -7.09 26.92
C ILE A 204 18.26 -5.63 26.95
N ALA A 205 19.17 -4.68 27.18
CA ALA A 205 18.83 -3.26 27.27
C ALA A 205 18.22 -2.73 25.96
N LEU A 206 18.74 -3.18 24.80
CA LEU A 206 18.20 -2.83 23.49
C LEU A 206 16.79 -3.36 23.28
N ALA A 207 16.57 -4.66 23.57
CA ALA A 207 15.28 -5.31 23.41
C ALA A 207 14.21 -4.73 24.36
N GLU A 208 14.56 -4.42 25.61
CA GLU A 208 13.65 -3.78 26.58
C GLU A 208 13.24 -2.38 26.13
N THR A 209 14.19 -1.58 25.65
CA THR A 209 13.92 -0.22 25.16
C THR A 209 12.98 -0.25 23.95
N GLN A 210 13.23 -1.17 23.01
CA GLN A 210 12.37 -1.37 21.84
C GLN A 210 10.98 -1.87 22.24
N LEU A 211 10.88 -2.84 23.15
CA LEU A 211 9.62 -3.39 23.64
C LEU A 211 8.78 -2.34 24.34
N GLN A 212 9.40 -1.50 25.18
CA GLN A 212 8.69 -0.44 25.90
C GLN A 212 8.22 0.68 24.96
N LYS A 213 9.06 1.09 24.00
CA LYS A 213 8.66 2.04 22.94
C LYS A 213 7.45 1.52 22.17
N ARG A 214 7.48 0.26 21.71
CA ARG A 214 6.37 -0.37 20.99
C ARG A 214 5.13 -0.51 21.86
N LYS A 215 5.24 -1.01 23.10
CA LYS A 215 4.09 -1.11 24.02
C LYS A 215 3.41 0.24 24.27
N LEU A 216 4.16 1.34 24.36
CA LEU A 216 3.62 2.70 24.47
C LEU A 216 2.95 3.16 23.17
N GLU A 217 3.55 2.85 22.02
CA GLU A 217 3.00 3.16 20.70
C GLU A 217 1.69 2.41 20.40
N TYR A 218 1.54 1.20 20.93
CA TYR A 218 0.31 0.39 20.86
C TYR A 218 -0.66 0.65 22.03
N ALA A 219 -0.26 1.39 23.07
CA ALA A 219 -1.12 1.69 24.21
C ALA A 219 -2.29 2.60 23.78
N GLY A 220 -3.49 2.01 23.70
CA GLY A 220 -4.72 2.72 23.33
C GLY A 220 -5.18 2.51 21.88
N LYS A 221 -4.38 1.85 21.03
CA LYS A 221 -4.82 1.44 19.69
C LYS A 221 -5.64 0.14 19.81
N LYS A 222 -6.96 0.22 19.53
CA LYS A 222 -7.81 -0.98 19.40
C LYS A 222 -7.46 -1.69 18.09
N PHE A 223 -6.50 -2.60 18.11
CA PHE A 223 -6.31 -3.53 17.00
C PHE A 223 -7.14 -4.79 17.20
N ALA A 224 -7.61 -5.36 16.09
CA ALA A 224 -8.16 -6.70 16.07
C ALA A 224 -7.08 -7.68 16.57
N LYS A 225 -7.31 -8.28 17.73
CA LYS A 225 -6.47 -9.29 18.40
C LYS A 225 -6.15 -10.54 17.54
N SER A 226 -6.61 -10.61 16.29
CA SER A 226 -6.68 -11.82 15.47
C SER A 226 -5.56 -11.98 14.44
N MET A 227 -4.78 -10.93 14.15
CA MET A 227 -3.67 -11.05 13.20
C MET A 227 -2.46 -11.61 13.94
N VAL A 228 -2.05 -12.85 13.64
CA VAL A 228 -0.93 -13.56 14.26
C VAL A 228 0.21 -13.74 13.25
N HIS A 229 -0.10 -14.01 11.98
CA HIS A 229 0.89 -14.22 10.92
C HIS A 229 1.14 -12.94 10.08
N PRO A 230 2.35 -12.68 9.60
CA PRO A 230 2.66 -11.54 8.73
C PRO A 230 2.32 -11.86 7.27
N THR A 231 1.09 -12.29 7.01
CA THR A 231 0.62 -12.65 5.66
C THR A 231 -0.04 -11.49 4.93
N TYR A 232 -0.36 -10.40 5.62
CA TYR A 232 -1.03 -9.22 5.08
C TYR A 232 -0.31 -7.93 5.44
N PHE A 233 -0.08 -7.09 4.43
CA PHE A 233 0.49 -5.76 4.56
C PHE A 233 -0.37 -4.75 3.81
N ASN A 234 -0.59 -3.58 4.39
CA ASN A 234 -1.29 -2.48 3.74
C ASN A 234 -0.35 -1.29 3.60
N THR A 235 -0.24 -0.75 2.39
CA THR A 235 0.68 0.35 2.07
C THR A 235 0.31 1.69 2.70
N GLY A 236 -0.88 1.81 3.28
CA GLY A 236 -1.38 3.05 3.87
C GLY A 236 -1.84 4.04 2.80
N CYS A 237 -1.74 5.34 3.11
CA CYS A 237 -2.24 6.43 2.28
C CYS A 237 -1.10 7.25 1.64
N CYS A 238 -1.40 7.83 0.48
CA CYS A 238 -0.60 8.86 -0.18
C CYS A 238 -1.29 10.25 -0.16
N CYS A 239 -2.42 10.38 0.52
CA CYS A 239 -3.29 11.56 0.57
C CYS A 239 -3.56 12.01 2.01
N PHE A 240 -2.60 11.84 2.94
CA PHE A 240 -2.78 12.41 4.27
C PHE A 240 -2.89 13.94 4.17
N SER A 241 -3.74 14.55 5.01
CA SER A 241 -4.01 15.99 4.97
C SER A 241 -2.78 16.86 5.31
N ASP A 242 -1.76 16.26 5.92
CA ASP A 242 -0.44 16.83 6.21
C ASP A 242 0.56 16.68 5.04
N GLY A 243 0.20 15.93 3.99
CA GLY A 243 1.01 15.71 2.80
C GLY A 243 2.02 14.57 2.94
N ASP A 244 1.95 13.78 4.00
CA ASP A 244 2.78 12.61 4.18
C ASP A 244 2.37 11.50 3.22
N ILE A 245 3.31 10.62 2.89
CA ILE A 245 3.04 9.43 2.08
C ILE A 245 3.61 8.20 2.74
N THR A 246 2.85 7.11 2.72
CA THR A 246 3.30 5.80 3.17
C THR A 246 3.43 4.82 2.02
N GLY A 247 4.26 3.82 2.19
CA GLY A 247 4.43 2.75 1.20
C GLY A 247 5.11 1.54 1.78
N ILE A 248 5.06 0.43 1.05
CA ILE A 248 5.84 -0.75 1.36
C ILE A 248 7.09 -0.77 0.49
N GLU A 249 8.25 -0.89 1.13
CA GLU A 249 9.54 -1.07 0.48
C GLU A 249 10.03 -2.50 0.74
N ILE A 250 10.40 -3.21 -0.33
CA ILE A 250 11.01 -4.54 -0.24
C ILE A 250 12.41 -4.45 -0.83
N ALA A 251 13.42 -4.52 0.03
CA ALA A 251 14.83 -4.43 -0.35
C ALA A 251 15.74 -5.03 0.73
N ASP A 252 16.92 -5.48 0.30
CA ASP A 252 17.99 -5.98 1.18
C ASP A 252 17.57 -7.12 2.11
N GLY A 253 16.59 -7.93 1.70
CA GLY A 253 16.05 -9.04 2.50
C GLY A 253 15.02 -8.61 3.55
N TYR A 254 14.49 -7.40 3.46
CA TYR A 254 13.46 -6.88 4.37
C TYR A 254 12.24 -6.38 3.61
N ILE A 255 11.10 -6.43 4.28
CA ILE A 255 9.89 -5.67 3.95
C ILE A 255 9.76 -4.56 4.99
N ARG A 256 9.43 -3.33 4.56
CA ARG A 256 9.39 -2.14 5.43
C ARG A 256 8.17 -1.29 5.12
N LEU A 257 7.51 -0.81 6.18
CA LEU A 257 6.60 0.32 6.08
C LEU A 257 7.43 1.60 6.18
N ILE A 258 7.43 2.37 5.11
CA ILE A 258 8.12 3.66 5.05
C ILE A 258 7.11 4.80 5.08
N ILE A 259 7.54 5.93 5.61
CA ILE A 259 6.85 7.21 5.49
C ILE A 259 7.81 8.24 4.91
N TRP A 260 7.30 9.08 4.01
CA TRP A 260 7.95 10.34 3.69
C TRP A 260 7.13 11.47 4.30
N GLU A 261 7.79 12.24 5.16
CA GLU A 261 7.18 13.35 5.89
C GLU A 261 8.00 14.64 5.71
N SER A 262 7.33 15.77 5.94
CA SER A 262 7.97 17.08 5.87
C SER A 262 8.76 17.36 7.15
N SER A 263 10.03 17.78 7.03
CA SER A 263 10.86 18.24 8.16
C SER A 263 11.40 19.64 7.93
N ASP A 264 12.00 20.25 8.97
CA ASP A 264 12.67 21.56 8.89
C ASP A 264 13.75 21.64 7.79
N LYS A 265 14.24 20.49 7.30
CA LYS A 265 15.27 20.38 6.25
C LYS A 265 14.71 19.88 4.91
N GLY A 266 13.40 19.81 4.75
CA GLY A 266 12.70 19.26 3.59
C GLY A 266 12.15 17.85 3.85
N SER A 267 11.75 17.16 2.78
CA SER A 267 11.18 15.81 2.84
C SER A 267 12.21 14.77 3.30
N ILE A 268 11.83 13.94 4.29
CA ILE A 268 12.69 12.88 4.83
C ILE A 268 12.00 11.52 4.73
N ARG A 269 12.79 10.46 4.46
CA ARG A 269 12.33 9.07 4.47
C ARG A 269 12.59 8.44 5.85
N LEU A 270 11.55 7.95 6.50
CA LEU A 270 11.63 7.22 7.76
C LEU A 270 11.10 5.79 7.60
N VAL A 271 11.70 4.85 8.32
CA VAL A 271 11.18 3.49 8.44
C VAL A 271 10.32 3.44 9.70
N LEU A 272 9.01 3.28 9.53
CA LEU A 272 8.08 3.13 10.65
C LEU A 272 8.21 1.72 11.23
N GLU A 273 8.18 0.72 10.35
CA GLU A 273 8.25 -0.67 10.72
C GLU A 273 9.05 -1.49 9.72
N GLU A 274 9.69 -2.56 10.18
CA GLU A 274 10.43 -3.49 9.33
C GLU A 274 10.36 -4.93 9.83
N ALA A 275 10.40 -5.87 8.90
CA ALA A 275 10.53 -7.30 9.16
C ALA A 275 11.50 -7.91 8.13
N SER A 276 12.30 -8.89 8.55
CA SER A 276 13.11 -9.65 7.61
C SER A 276 12.20 -10.59 6.82
N LEU A 277 12.47 -10.72 5.52
CA LEU A 277 11.75 -11.65 4.65
C LEU A 277 11.93 -13.10 5.12
N GLU A 278 13.11 -13.44 5.65
CA GLU A 278 13.34 -14.74 6.31
C GLU A 278 12.29 -15.02 7.40
N TYR A 279 12.05 -14.06 8.29
CA TYR A 279 11.09 -14.23 9.37
C TYR A 279 9.67 -14.38 8.81
N VAL A 280 9.29 -13.55 7.84
CA VAL A 280 7.98 -13.62 7.17
C VAL A 280 7.78 -14.99 6.52
N PHE A 281 8.79 -15.49 5.81
CA PHE A 281 8.76 -16.76 5.11
C PHE A 281 8.74 -17.98 6.03
N GLN A 282 9.25 -17.87 7.26
CA GLN A 282 9.19 -18.91 8.29
C GLN A 282 7.81 -19.04 8.96
N GLN A 283 6.87 -18.12 8.70
CA GLN A 283 5.52 -18.19 9.28
C GLN A 283 4.53 -19.02 8.46
N PHE A 284 4.94 -19.49 7.27
CA PHE A 284 4.15 -20.35 6.39
C PHE A 284 4.44 -21.84 6.59
#